data_AF-A0A438XNA7-F1
#
_entry.id   AF-A0A438XNA7-F1
#
_cell.length_a   1.000
_cell.length_b   1.000
_cell.length_c   1.000
_cell.angle_alpha   90.00
_cell.angle_beta   90.00
_cell.angle_gamma   90.00
#
_symmetry.space_group_name_H-M   'P 1'
#
loop_
_entity.id
_entity.type
_entity.pdbx_description
1 polymer ?
#
loop_
_entity_poly.entity_id
_entity_poly.type
_entity_poly.pdbx_seq_one_letter_code
_entity_poly.pdbx_strand_id
1 'polypeptide(L)'
;DTKDDTPYEDAYSNFYNANSITINAFVGKSIKNLLVQLYGKLTYSPRADSQSLGVTLKYNIKKHVYLMLTLNGYQITMHKGYKVGFFTSGYNPDFAQTIQNRSYFMSSMSYRF
;
A
#
# COMPACT_ATOMS: atom_id res chain seq x y z
N ASP A 1 1.56 -12.72 -6.84
CA ASP A 1 2.21 -11.49 -6.41
C ASP A 1 1.36 -10.32 -6.88
N THR A 2 0.49 -9.81 -6.01
CA THR A 2 -0.52 -8.78 -6.37
C THR A 2 -0.86 -7.93 -5.13
N LYS A 3 0.06 -7.87 -4.18
CA LYS A 3 -0.17 -7.20 -2.90
C LYS A 3 0.69 -5.94 -2.87
N ASP A 4 0.14 -4.89 -3.45
CA ASP A 4 0.54 -3.50 -3.20
C ASP A 4 1.82 -2.98 -3.87
N ASP A 5 2.30 -3.64 -4.92
CA ASP A 5 3.42 -3.14 -5.72
C ASP A 5 2.98 -2.05 -6.70
N THR A 6 2.86 -0.83 -6.17
CA THR A 6 2.69 0.36 -7.01
C THR A 6 4.02 0.67 -7.69
N PRO A 7 4.06 1.25 -8.91
CA PRO A 7 5.31 1.56 -9.63
C PRO A 7 6.23 2.56 -8.91
N TYR A 8 5.81 3.06 -7.75
CA TYR A 8 6.58 3.92 -6.88
C TYR A 8 7.06 3.22 -5.60
N GLU A 9 6.82 1.92 -5.41
CA GLU A 9 7.24 1.20 -4.21
C GLU A 9 8.77 1.10 -4.13
N ASP A 10 9.46 0.91 -5.26
CA ASP A 10 10.93 0.86 -5.34
C ASP A 10 11.63 2.15 -4.92
N ALA A 11 11.05 3.31 -5.21
CA ALA A 11 11.62 4.59 -4.80
C ALA A 11 11.53 4.81 -3.28
N TYR A 12 10.63 4.07 -2.59
CA TYR A 12 10.36 4.23 -1.16
C TYR A 12 10.69 3.01 -0.31
N SER A 13 10.96 1.86 -0.91
CA SER A 13 11.50 0.68 -0.23
C SER A 13 12.75 1.05 0.59
N ASN A 14 13.62 1.90 0.05
CA ASN A 14 14.79 2.44 0.75
C ASN A 14 14.47 3.46 1.87
N PHE A 15 13.30 4.11 1.83
CA PHE A 15 12.84 4.96 2.93
C PHE A 15 12.33 4.13 4.10
N TYR A 16 11.65 3.03 3.83
CA TYR A 16 11.13 2.13 4.86
C TYR A 16 12.21 1.16 5.39
N ASN A 17 13.11 0.64 4.56
CA ASN A 17 14.02 -0.45 4.96
C ASN A 17 14.94 -0.17 6.16
N ALA A 18 15.26 1.09 6.48
CA ALA A 18 16.11 1.39 7.64
C ALA A 18 15.29 1.35 8.94
N ASN A 19 15.39 0.27 9.71
CA ASN A 19 14.75 0.11 11.03
C ASN A 19 13.23 0.37 11.02
N SER A 20 12.50 0.02 9.95
CA SER A 20 11.04 0.13 9.96
C SER A 20 10.38 -0.96 10.80
N ILE A 21 9.26 -0.59 11.41
CA ILE A 21 8.29 -1.52 11.99
C ILE A 21 7.04 -1.48 11.13
N THR A 22 6.62 -2.63 10.61
CA THR A 22 5.37 -2.76 9.86
C THR A 22 4.36 -3.58 10.66
N ILE A 23 3.17 -3.03 10.83
CA ILE A 23 2.01 -3.73 11.39
C ILE A 23 0.96 -3.81 10.29
N ASN A 24 0.47 -5.01 10.01
CA ASN A 24 -0.63 -5.21 9.09
C ASN A 24 -1.75 -6.02 9.75
N ALA A 25 -2.97 -5.76 9.29
CA ALA A 25 -4.16 -6.45 9.74
C ALA A 25 -5.01 -6.78 8.52
N PHE A 26 -5.60 -7.97 8.55
CA PHE A 26 -6.47 -8.45 7.49
C PHE A 26 -7.72 -9.06 8.11
N VAL A 27 -8.88 -8.64 7.64
CA VAL A 27 -10.15 -9.25 7.97
C VAL A 27 -10.96 -9.45 6.69
N GLY A 28 -11.58 -10.61 6.54
CA GLY A 28 -12.39 -10.88 5.37
C GLY A 28 -13.51 -11.86 5.65
N LYS A 29 -14.60 -11.71 4.91
CA LYS A 29 -15.74 -12.62 4.96
C LYS A 29 -16.18 -12.97 3.55
N SER A 30 -16.37 -14.27 3.33
CA SER A 30 -16.99 -14.77 2.11
C SER A 30 -18.48 -14.98 2.34
N ILE A 31 -19.31 -14.47 1.42
CA ILE A 31 -20.76 -14.64 1.39
C ILE A 31 -21.11 -15.12 -0.02
N LYS A 32 -21.37 -16.43 -0.16
CA LYS A 32 -21.64 -17.10 -1.44
C LYS A 32 -20.54 -16.83 -2.47
N ASN A 33 -20.82 -15.98 -3.46
CA ASN A 33 -19.91 -15.65 -4.56
C ASN A 33 -19.15 -14.35 -4.33
N LEU A 34 -19.42 -13.63 -3.23
CA LEU A 34 -18.77 -12.36 -2.90
C LEU A 34 -17.85 -12.53 -1.70
N LEU A 35 -16.60 -12.13 -1.86
CA LEU A 35 -15.60 -12.05 -0.81
C LEU A 35 -15.30 -10.58 -0.54
N VAL A 36 -15.57 -10.14 0.68
CA VAL A 36 -15.24 -8.79 1.13
C VAL A 36 -14.01 -8.90 2.03
N GLN A 37 -13.00 -8.10 1.75
CA GLN A 37 -11.76 -8.06 2.51
C GLN A 37 -11.46 -6.62 2.88
N LEU A 38 -11.00 -6.42 4.11
CA LEU A 38 -10.42 -5.19 4.59
C LEU A 38 -8.96 -5.51 4.95
N TYR A 39 -8.05 -4.71 4.42
CA TYR A 39 -6.62 -4.83 4.65
C TYR A 39 -6.09 -3.47 5.13
N GLY A 40 -5.43 -3.45 6.27
CA GLY A 40 -4.73 -2.28 6.76
C GLY A 40 -3.25 -2.58 6.92
N LYS A 41 -2.39 -1.62 6.59
CA LYS A 41 -0.94 -1.71 6.82
C LYS A 41 -0.43 -0.35 7.27
N LEU A 42 0.20 -0.32 8.44
CA LEU A 42 0.91 0.81 9.01
C LEU A 42 2.40 0.46 9.02
N THR A 43 3.23 1.34 8.50
CA THR A 43 4.68 1.19 8.51
C THR A 43 5.27 2.44 9.11
N TYR A 44 6.00 2.30 10.21
CA TYR A 44 6.73 3.39 10.85
C TYR A 44 8.21 3.24 10.55
N SER A 45 8.88 4.31 10.16
CA SER A 45 10.34 4.29 10.01
C SER A 45 10.95 5.64 10.41
N PRO A 46 12.24 5.69 10.74
CA PRO A 46 12.91 6.95 11.08
C PRO A 46 12.81 8.00 9.97
N ARG A 47 12.65 7.60 8.71
CA ARG A 47 12.66 8.49 7.54
C ARG A 47 11.28 8.82 7.01
N ALA A 48 10.36 7.87 7.08
CA ALA A 48 9.00 8.03 6.57
C ALA A 48 8.02 7.04 7.20
N ASP A 49 6.82 7.52 7.47
CA ASP A 49 5.69 6.70 7.88
C ASP A 49 4.76 6.46 6.70
N SER A 50 4.10 5.31 6.68
CA SER A 50 3.06 5.00 5.71
C SER A 50 1.87 4.33 6.36
N GLN A 51 0.68 4.67 5.89
CA GLN A 51 -0.57 4.14 6.38
C GLN A 51 -1.48 3.83 5.20
N SER A 52 -1.98 2.61 5.15
CA SER A 52 -2.93 2.14 4.15
C SER A 52 -4.13 1.49 4.81
N LEU A 53 -5.30 1.72 4.23
CA LEU A 53 -6.52 1.00 4.54
C LEU A 53 -7.28 0.77 3.25
N GLY A 54 -7.39 -0.49 2.85
CA GLY A 54 -8.03 -0.89 1.63
C GLY A 54 -9.18 -1.87 1.84
N VAL A 55 -10.23 -1.69 1.05
CA VAL A 55 -11.34 -2.62 0.91
C VAL A 55 -11.22 -3.30 -0.44
N THR A 56 -11.21 -4.63 -0.44
CA THR A 56 -11.23 -5.46 -1.65
C THR A 56 -12.53 -6.26 -1.72
N LEU A 57 -13.24 -6.12 -2.81
CA LEU A 57 -14.41 -6.91 -3.19
C LEU A 57 -14.01 -7.87 -4.29
N LYS A 58 -14.14 -9.16 -4.05
CA LYS A 58 -13.92 -10.19 -5.05
C LYS A 58 -15.22 -10.93 -5.32
N TYR A 59 -15.71 -10.87 -6.55
CA TYR A 59 -16.92 -11.53 -6.99
C TYR A 59 -16.62 -12.67 -7.98
N ASN A 60 -17.06 -13.87 -7.67
CA ASN A 60 -16.92 -15.04 -8.55
C ASN A 60 -18.11 -15.09 -9.52
N ILE A 61 -17.88 -14.71 -10.78
CA ILE A 61 -18.91 -14.70 -11.83
C ILE A 61 -19.20 -16.13 -12.30
N LYS A 62 -18.15 -16.92 -12.51
CA LYS A 62 -18.21 -18.36 -12.82
C LYS A 62 -17.17 -19.10 -11.99
N LYS A 63 -17.20 -20.43 -11.99
CA LYS A 63 -16.22 -21.29 -11.30
C LYS A 63 -14.76 -20.90 -11.59
N HIS A 64 -14.51 -20.41 -12.81
CA HIS A 64 -13.17 -20.05 -13.30
C HIS A 64 -12.96 -18.55 -13.50
N VAL A 65 -13.99 -17.69 -13.40
CA VAL A 65 -13.87 -16.24 -13.66
C VAL A 65 -14.21 -15.48 -12.39
N TYR A 66 -13.28 -14.65 -11.92
CA TYR A 66 -13.52 -13.73 -10.82
C TYR A 66 -13.15 -12.30 -11.18
N LEU A 67 -13.95 -11.38 -10.65
CA LEU A 67 -13.74 -9.95 -10.74
C LEU A 67 -13.31 -9.45 -9.36
N MET A 68 -12.32 -8.57 -9.31
CA MET A 68 -11.80 -7.97 -8.10
C MET A 68 -11.83 -6.46 -8.24
N LEU A 69 -12.33 -5.79 -7.20
CA LEU A 69 -12.33 -4.34 -7.06
C LEU A 69 -11.64 -4.01 -5.74
N THR A 70 -10.61 -3.20 -5.78
CA THR A 70 -9.87 -2.76 -4.61
C THR A 70 -9.90 -1.25 -4.56
N LEU A 71 -10.36 -0.70 -3.45
CA LEU A 71 -10.24 0.70 -3.11
C LEU A 71 -9.29 0.80 -1.92
N ASN A 72 -8.15 1.45 -2.10
CA ASN A 72 -7.15 1.60 -1.05
C ASN A 72 -6.89 3.08 -0.77
N GLY A 73 -7.12 3.50 0.47
CA GLY A 73 -6.67 4.79 0.96
C GLY A 73 -5.24 4.66 1.46
N TYR A 74 -4.27 5.26 0.75
CA TYR A 74 -2.85 5.13 1.07
C TYR A 74 -2.21 6.51 1.21
N GLN A 75 -1.51 6.73 2.31
CA GLN A 75 -0.79 7.97 2.59
C GLN A 75 0.63 7.66 3.06
N ILE A 76 1.57 8.47 2.59
CA ILE A 76 2.96 8.45 3.01
C ILE A 76 3.30 9.81 3.59
N THR A 77 3.92 9.82 4.76
CA THR A 77 4.44 11.02 5.42
C THR A 77 5.94 10.87 5.57
N MET A 78 6.71 11.69 4.86
CA MET A 78 8.15 11.75 5.00
C MET A 78 8.55 12.76 6.06
N HIS A 79 9.38 12.35 7.01
CA HIS A 79 9.84 13.23 8.08
C HIS A 79 10.74 14.34 7.56
N LYS A 80 10.73 15.47 8.27
CA LYS A 80 11.65 16.59 8.04
C LYS A 80 13.08 16.06 8.05
N GLY A 81 13.91 16.48 7.10
CA GLY A 81 15.25 15.90 6.95
C GLY A 81 15.47 15.04 5.72
N TYR A 82 14.39 14.53 5.13
CA TYR A 82 14.44 13.49 4.10
C TYR A 82 13.65 13.89 2.85
N LYS A 83 14.20 13.56 1.68
CA LYS A 83 13.60 13.89 0.38
C LYS A 83 13.73 12.72 -0.59
N VAL A 84 12.66 12.45 -1.34
CA VAL A 84 12.61 11.41 -2.37
C VAL A 84 13.68 11.67 -3.43
N GLY A 85 14.45 10.65 -3.81
CA GLY A 85 15.53 10.80 -4.79
C GLY A 85 16.86 11.32 -4.22
N PHE A 86 16.90 11.76 -2.96
CA PHE A 86 18.11 12.28 -2.32
C PHE A 86 18.77 11.21 -1.44
N PHE A 87 19.42 10.23 -2.07
CA PHE A 87 19.96 9.03 -1.42
C PHE A 87 21.43 9.15 -0.99
N THR A 88 22.14 10.18 -1.42
CA THR A 88 23.61 10.26 -1.37
C THR A 88 24.20 11.14 -0.26
N SER A 89 23.40 11.96 0.44
CA SER A 89 23.96 12.96 1.39
C SER A 89 23.29 13.01 2.79
N GLY A 90 22.51 12.00 3.17
CA GLY A 90 22.00 11.90 4.54
C GLY A 90 20.92 12.94 4.92
N TYR A 91 20.72 13.14 6.23
CA TYR A 91 19.72 14.03 6.80
C TYR A 91 20.04 15.50 6.51
N ASN A 92 19.09 16.23 5.91
CA ASN A 92 19.21 17.67 5.68
C ASN A 92 18.06 18.44 6.37
N PRO A 93 18.33 19.25 7.41
CA PRO A 93 17.30 19.96 8.17
C PRO A 93 16.49 20.96 7.35
N ASP A 94 16.95 21.37 6.16
CA ASP A 94 16.23 22.28 5.26
C ASP A 94 15.09 21.59 4.51
N PHE A 95 15.05 20.26 4.48
CA PHE A 95 13.97 19.51 3.83
C PHE A 95 12.73 19.52 4.71
N ALA A 96 11.69 20.20 4.23
CA ALA A 96 10.37 20.18 4.84
C ALA A 96 9.74 18.77 4.81
N GLN A 97 8.90 18.50 5.81
CA GLN A 97 8.05 17.31 5.83
C GLN A 97 7.18 17.27 4.57
N THR A 98 7.10 16.11 3.93
CA THR A 98 6.29 15.92 2.71
C THR A 98 5.23 14.87 2.96
N ILE A 99 3.96 15.20 2.67
CA ILE A 99 2.84 14.26 2.75
C ILE A 99 2.39 13.98 1.32
N GLN A 100 2.25 12.70 0.97
CA GLN A 100 1.75 12.27 -0.33
C GLN A 100 0.56 11.32 -0.15
N ASN A 101 -0.53 11.63 -0.84
CA ASN A 101 -1.66 10.73 -0.97
C ASN A 101 -1.46 9.87 -2.23
N ARG A 102 -1.52 8.56 -2.05
CA ARG A 102 -1.35 7.52 -3.08
C ARG A 102 -2.50 6.54 -3.07
N SER A 103 -3.66 7.01 -2.65
CA SER A 103 -4.89 6.23 -2.72
C SER A 103 -5.13 5.78 -4.16
N TYR A 104 -5.55 4.53 -4.33
CA TYR A 104 -5.79 3.97 -5.64
C TYR A 104 -7.10 3.20 -5.68
N PHE A 105 -7.65 3.13 -6.88
CA PHE A 105 -8.73 2.23 -7.23
C PHE A 105 -8.22 1.29 -8.30
N MET A 106 -8.36 -0.01 -8.05
CA MET A 106 -7.95 -1.07 -8.95
C MET A 106 -9.15 -1.95 -9.25
N SER A 107 -9.38 -2.22 -10.53
CA SER A 107 -10.29 -3.26 -10.98
C SER A 107 -9.50 -4.30 -11.76
N SER A 108 -9.80 -5.57 -11.54
CA SER A 108 -9.21 -6.65 -12.32
C SER A 108 -10.20 -7.78 -12.55
N MET A 109 -10.03 -8.47 -13.67
CA MET A 109 -10.72 -9.71 -13.97
C MET A 109 -9.66 -10.79 -14.19
N SER A 110 -9.91 -11.97 -13.66
CA SER A 110 -8.94 -13.05 -13.70
C SER A 110 -9.62 -14.38 -13.94
N TYR A 111 -8.89 -15.24 -14.62
CA TYR A 111 -9.30 -16.60 -14.94
C TYR A 111 -8.42 -17.60 -14.19
N ARG A 112 -9.03 -18.59 -13.54
CA ARG A 112 -8.32 -19.70 -12.88
C ARG A 112 -8.64 -21.00 -13.60
N PHE A 113 -7.62 -21.63 -14.18
CA PHE A 113 -7.71 -22.96 -14.80
C PHE A 113 -7.96 -24.04 -13.75
#